data_AF-A0A849I633-F1
#
_entry.id   AF-A0A849I633-F1
#
_cell.length_a   1.000
_cell.length_b   1.000
_cell.length_c   1.000
_cell.angle_alpha   90.00
_cell.angle_beta   90.00
_cell.angle_gamma   90.00
#
_symmetry.space_group_name_H-M   'P 1'
#
loop_
_entity.id
_entity.type
_entity.pdbx_description
1 polymer ?
#
loop_
_entity_poly.entity_id
_entity_poly.type
_entity_poly.pdbx_seq_one_letter_code
_entity_poly.pdbx_strand_id
1 'polypeptide(L)'
;MDIALDKVCELILRARAVDVKEGETDPDSGSNAVDDGMADVLTEGGEDPSEEEIREFIAGLNDDERHDLVAIVWIGRGDFEPEEWSEALRTAREREQGDTADYLLGIPNLADLLDEGLAALGRSCA
;
A
#
# COMPACT_ATOMS: atom_id res chain seq x y z
N MET A 1 -7.22 11.67 12.30
CA MET A 1 -7.22 10.23 12.02
C MET A 1 -8.59 9.72 12.39
N ASP A 2 -9.41 9.58 11.36
CA ASP A 2 -10.76 9.04 11.35
C ASP A 2 -10.75 7.51 11.14
N ILE A 3 -9.69 6.94 10.56
CA ILE A 3 -9.51 5.49 10.48
C ILE A 3 -9.24 4.88 11.86
N ALA A 4 -9.95 3.79 12.17
CA ALA A 4 -9.74 3.05 13.40
C ALA A 4 -8.37 2.34 13.38
N LEU A 5 -7.65 2.38 14.51
CA LEU A 5 -6.34 1.74 14.64
C LEU A 5 -6.40 0.24 14.31
N ASP A 6 -7.44 -0.46 14.77
CA ASP A 6 -7.66 -1.88 14.47
C ASP A 6 -7.67 -2.17 12.97
N LYS A 7 -8.27 -1.29 12.16
CA LYS A 7 -8.32 -1.44 10.70
C LYS A 7 -6.94 -1.31 10.08
N VAL A 8 -6.14 -0.34 10.53
CA VAL A 8 -4.76 -0.16 10.03
C VAL A 8 -3.90 -1.36 10.41
N CYS A 9 -4.05 -1.87 11.63
CA CYS A 9 -3.35 -3.07 12.07
C CYS A 9 -3.75 -4.33 11.28
N GLU A 10 -5.04 -4.49 10.97
CA GLU A 10 -5.53 -5.57 10.11
C GLU A 10 -4.92 -5.49 8.71
N LEU A 11 -4.81 -4.28 8.16
CA LEU A 11 -4.19 -4.05 6.86
C LEU A 11 -2.68 -4.36 6.88
N ILE A 12 -1.95 -3.93 7.92
CA ILE A 12 -0.52 -4.25 8.09
C ILE A 12 -0.28 -5.76 8.09
N LEU A 13 -1.11 -6.52 8.81
CA LEU A 13 -1.00 -7.99 8.85
C LEU A 13 -1.18 -8.63 7.47
N ARG A 14 -2.15 -8.15 6.69
CA ARG A 14 -2.40 -8.63 5.32
C ARG A 14 -1.29 -8.23 4.36
N ALA A 15 -0.88 -6.96 4.40
CA ALA A 15 0.20 -6.43 3.56
C ALA A 15 1.50 -7.21 3.79
N ARG A 16 1.82 -7.55 5.05
CA ARG A 16 3.01 -8.37 5.37
C ARG A 16 2.94 -9.77 4.75
N ALA A 17 1.75 -10.34 4.60
CA ALA A 17 1.56 -11.63 3.96
C ALA A 17 1.72 -11.58 2.42
N VAL A 18 1.64 -10.40 1.82
CA VAL A 18 1.93 -10.14 0.40
C VAL A 18 3.42 -9.82 0.23
N ASP A 19 3.97 -8.89 1.02
CA ASP A 19 5.40 -8.52 0.97
C ASP A 19 6.35 -9.72 1.11
N VAL A 20 5.99 -10.71 1.96
CA VAL A 20 6.78 -11.95 2.11
C VAL A 20 6.80 -12.79 0.84
N LYS A 21 5.72 -12.80 0.04
CA LYS A 21 5.67 -13.55 -1.23
C LYS A 21 6.40 -12.84 -2.36
N GLU A 22 6.41 -11.51 -2.40
CA GLU A 22 7.17 -10.79 -3.43
C GLU A 22 8.70 -10.83 -3.22
N GLY A 23 9.14 -11.06 -1.98
CA GLY A 23 10.56 -11.21 -1.63
C GLY A 23 11.22 -12.51 -2.14
N GLU A 24 10.44 -13.51 -2.54
CA GLU A 24 10.92 -14.73 -3.19
C GLU A 24 10.97 -14.54 -4.72
N THR A 25 11.84 -13.64 -5.17
CA THR A 25 12.23 -13.58 -6.58
C THR A 25 12.85 -14.93 -6.96
N ASP A 26 12.13 -15.74 -7.72
CA ASP A 26 12.63 -16.99 -8.29
C ASP A 26 13.90 -16.69 -9.11
N PRO A 27 15.09 -17.18 -8.71
CA PRO A 27 16.35 -16.85 -9.37
C PRO A 27 16.48 -17.45 -10.79
N ASP A 28 15.47 -18.18 -11.28
CA ASP A 28 15.44 -18.79 -12.61
C ASP A 28 14.67 -17.97 -13.69
N SER A 29 14.27 -16.72 -13.43
CA SER A 29 13.79 -15.84 -14.51
C SER A 29 14.96 -15.22 -15.31
N GLY A 30 15.81 -16.10 -15.83
CA GLY A 30 16.79 -15.80 -16.85
C GLY A 30 16.14 -15.84 -18.24
N SER A 31 15.40 -14.79 -18.61
CA SER A 31 14.90 -14.64 -19.99
C SER A 31 15.73 -13.60 -20.74
N ASN A 32 16.56 -14.09 -21.67
CA ASN A 32 17.27 -13.27 -22.63
C ASN A 32 16.27 -12.43 -23.44
N ALA A 33 16.42 -11.11 -23.44
CA ALA A 33 15.71 -10.23 -24.35
C ALA A 33 16.29 -10.37 -25.77
N VAL A 34 15.66 -11.20 -26.61
CA VAL A 34 15.75 -11.07 -28.06
C VAL A 34 14.34 -11.01 -28.64
N ASP A 35 14.13 -9.96 -29.43
CA ASP A 35 13.00 -9.61 -30.30
C ASP A 35 11.79 -8.87 -29.70
N ASP A 36 11.86 -7.54 -29.88
CA ASP A 36 10.74 -6.62 -30.06
C ASP A 36 9.76 -7.11 -31.13
N GLY A 37 8.49 -7.26 -30.77
CA GLY A 37 7.45 -7.44 -31.78
C GLY A 37 6.09 -7.88 -31.24
N MET A 38 5.28 -6.89 -30.84
CA MET A 38 3.81 -6.95 -30.90
C MET A 38 3.10 -8.04 -30.07
N ALA A 39 2.62 -7.66 -28.88
CA ALA A 39 1.21 -7.68 -28.52
C ALA A 39 1.11 -7.26 -27.04
N ASP A 40 0.48 -6.11 -26.82
CA ASP A 40 -0.01 -5.68 -25.53
C ASP A 40 -1.09 -6.67 -25.06
N VAL A 41 -0.64 -7.72 -24.38
CA VAL A 41 -1.46 -8.65 -23.59
C VAL A 41 -0.86 -8.65 -22.19
N LEU A 42 -0.91 -7.49 -21.53
CA LEU A 42 -0.83 -7.43 -20.07
C LEU A 42 -2.22 -7.79 -19.54
N THR A 43 -2.59 -9.07 -19.64
CA THR A 43 -3.77 -9.63 -18.96
C THR A 43 -3.44 -11.03 -18.49
N GLU A 44 -2.45 -11.12 -17.60
CA GLU A 44 -2.27 -12.30 -16.75
C GLU A 44 -2.11 -11.79 -15.32
N GLY A 45 -3.13 -11.05 -14.84
CA GLY A 45 -3.29 -10.72 -13.43
C GLY A 45 -3.57 -12.00 -12.66
N GLY A 46 -2.51 -12.71 -12.29
CA GLY A 46 -2.55 -13.58 -11.13
C GLY A 46 -2.59 -12.68 -9.91
N GLU A 47 -3.74 -12.05 -9.66
CA GLU A 47 -3.95 -11.37 -8.38
C GLU A 47 -3.83 -12.46 -7.31
N ASP A 48 -2.78 -12.37 -6.51
CA ASP A 48 -2.64 -13.21 -5.34
C ASP A 48 -3.93 -13.07 -4.52
N PRO A 49 -4.54 -14.17 -4.03
CA PRO A 49 -5.78 -14.07 -3.26
C PRO A 49 -5.60 -13.13 -2.04
N SER A 50 -4.38 -13.00 -1.53
CA SER A 50 -4.01 -12.07 -0.47
C SER A 50 -4.02 -10.59 -0.90
N GLU A 51 -3.74 -10.28 -2.16
CA GLU A 51 -3.84 -8.92 -2.71
C GLU A 51 -5.30 -8.53 -2.98
N GLU A 52 -6.09 -9.46 -3.53
CA GLU A 52 -7.52 -9.25 -3.74
C GLU A 52 -8.23 -8.94 -2.41
N GLU A 53 -7.90 -9.67 -1.33
CA GLU A 53 -8.40 -9.38 0.02
C GLU A 53 -8.04 -7.96 0.51
N ILE A 54 -6.84 -7.45 0.17
CA ILE A 54 -6.42 -6.09 0.52
C ILE A 54 -7.20 -5.07 -0.31
N ARG A 55 -7.41 -5.31 -1.61
CA ARG A 55 -8.25 -4.46 -2.46
C ARG A 55 -9.67 -4.36 -1.92
N GLU A 56 -10.29 -5.49 -1.59
CA GLU A 56 -11.63 -5.53 -1.02
C GLU A 56 -11.70 -4.79 0.33
N PHE A 57 -10.69 -4.97 1.18
CA PHE A 57 -10.60 -4.27 2.46
C PHE A 57 -10.57 -2.75 2.26
N ILE A 58 -9.70 -2.25 1.37
CA ILE A 58 -9.55 -0.82 1.09
C ILE A 58 -10.80 -0.26 0.40
N ALA A 59 -11.41 -1.01 -0.51
CA ALA A 59 -12.67 -0.64 -1.17
C ALA A 59 -13.84 -0.51 -0.18
N GLY A 60 -13.79 -1.22 0.95
CA GLY A 60 -14.74 -1.11 2.06
C GLY A 60 -14.57 0.13 2.95
N LEU A 61 -13.48 0.89 2.78
CA LEU A 61 -13.20 2.11 3.54
C LEU A 61 -13.87 3.34 2.92
N ASN A 62 -14.28 4.28 3.77
CA ASN A 62 -14.76 5.58 3.29
C ASN A 62 -13.58 6.45 2.79
N ASP A 63 -13.88 7.52 2.06
CA ASP A 63 -12.86 8.39 1.45
C ASP A 63 -11.86 8.93 2.49
N ASP A 64 -12.35 9.41 3.64
CA ASP A 64 -11.49 9.95 4.70
C ASP A 64 -10.56 8.87 5.28
N GLU A 65 -11.06 7.65 5.47
CA GLU A 65 -10.25 6.51 5.91
C GLU A 65 -9.17 6.13 4.88
N ARG A 66 -9.47 6.23 3.59
CA ARG A 66 -8.48 5.99 2.53
C ARG A 66 -7.42 7.07 2.50
N HIS A 67 -7.79 8.34 2.68
CA HIS A 67 -6.82 9.44 2.76
C HIS A 67 -5.93 9.34 4.00
N ASP A 68 -6.49 8.89 5.13
CA ASP A 68 -5.72 8.61 6.34
C ASP A 68 -4.66 7.53 6.08
N LEU A 69 -4.99 6.44 5.37
CA LEU A 69 -4.01 5.41 5.02
C LEU A 69 -2.86 5.97 4.20
N VAL A 70 -3.17 6.76 3.17
CA VAL A 70 -2.15 7.40 2.33
C VAL A 70 -1.27 8.34 3.16
N ALA A 71 -1.87 9.12 4.07
CA ALA A 71 -1.12 10.02 4.95
C ALA A 71 -0.19 9.24 5.91
N ILE A 72 -0.66 8.12 6.49
CA ILE A 72 0.17 7.26 7.35
C ILE A 72 1.37 6.72 6.57
N VAL A 73 1.16 6.22 5.35
CA VAL A 73 2.25 5.71 4.50
C VAL A 73 3.27 6.80 4.19
N TRP A 74 2.83 8.02 3.87
CA TRP A 74 3.75 9.12 3.58
C TRP A 74 4.57 9.55 4.80
N ILE A 75 3.99 9.48 6.00
CA ILE A 75 4.75 9.71 7.25
C ILE A 75 5.75 8.59 7.49
N GLY A 76 5.37 7.33 7.30
CA GLY A 76 6.29 6.19 7.40
C GLY A 76 7.42 6.23 6.38
N ARG A 77 7.16 6.76 5.17
CA ARG A 77 8.17 7.00 4.14
C ARG A 77 9.07 8.22 4.44
N GLY A 78 8.65 9.08 5.36
CA GLY A 78 9.35 10.33 5.71
C GLY A 78 9.11 11.47 4.73
N ASP A 79 8.04 11.44 3.94
CA ASP A 79 7.64 12.60 3.09
C ASP A 79 7.04 13.73 3.92
N PHE A 80 6.44 13.40 5.05
CA PHE A 80 5.86 14.33 6.01
C PHE A 80 6.27 13.94 7.43
N GLU A 81 6.43 14.93 8.30
CA GLU A 81 6.60 14.70 9.72
C GLU A 81 5.25 14.40 10.41
N PRO A 82 5.23 13.68 11.55
CA PRO A 82 3.99 13.43 12.29
C PRO A 82 3.29 14.73 12.74
N GLU A 83 4.04 15.81 12.93
CA GLU A 83 3.52 17.15 13.22
C GLU A 83 2.78 17.78 12.01
N GLU A 84 3.07 17.31 10.80
CA GLU A 84 2.49 17.76 9.54
C GLU A 84 1.28 16.93 9.10
N TRP A 85 0.69 16.13 10.00
CA TRP A 85 -0.47 15.26 9.72
C TRP A 85 -1.58 15.95 8.91
N SER A 86 -1.92 17.19 9.27
CA SER A 86 -3.00 17.92 8.60
C SER A 86 -2.67 18.27 7.15
N GLU A 87 -1.40 18.56 6.86
CA GLU A 87 -0.91 18.84 5.51
C GLU A 87 -0.78 17.56 4.68
N ALA A 88 -0.33 16.46 5.29
CA ALA A 88 -0.32 15.14 4.68
C ALA A 88 -1.74 14.72 4.25
N LEU A 89 -2.73 14.85 5.15
CA LEU A 89 -4.12 14.50 4.85
C LEU A 89 -4.73 15.40 3.76
N ARG A 90 -4.49 16.71 3.82
CA ARG A 90 -4.91 17.65 2.78
C ARG A 90 -4.31 17.28 1.43
N THR A 91 -3.03 16.93 1.41
CA THR A 91 -2.33 16.53 0.19
C THR A 91 -2.84 15.19 -0.33
N ALA A 92 -3.19 14.24 0.54
CA ALA A 92 -3.78 12.96 0.15
C ALA A 92 -5.13 13.16 -0.55
N ARG A 93 -5.98 14.04 -0.01
CA ARG A 93 -7.25 14.45 -0.62
C ARG A 93 -7.06 15.12 -1.98
N GLU A 94 -6.09 16.03 -2.08
CA GLU A 94 -5.83 16.78 -3.33
C GLU A 94 -5.19 15.90 -4.42
N ARG A 95 -4.43 14.87 -4.04
CA ARG A 95 -3.71 13.98 -4.95
C ARG A 95 -4.43 12.67 -5.24
N GLU A 96 -5.58 12.40 -4.63
CA GLU A 96 -6.37 11.21 -4.91
C GLU A 96 -6.72 11.16 -6.41
N GLN A 97 -6.09 10.21 -7.11
CA GLN A 97 -6.29 9.97 -8.53
C GLN A 97 -6.26 8.46 -8.76
N GLY A 98 -7.37 7.92 -9.25
CA GLY A 98 -7.52 6.48 -9.49
C GLY A 98 -7.88 5.70 -8.23
N ASP A 99 -7.64 4.40 -8.26
CA ASP A 99 -7.95 3.49 -7.18
C ASP A 99 -6.89 3.56 -6.06
N THR A 100 -7.32 3.78 -4.82
CA THR A 100 -6.39 3.88 -3.68
C THR A 100 -5.73 2.54 -3.37
N ALA A 101 -6.42 1.42 -3.58
CA ALA A 101 -5.86 0.11 -3.30
C ALA A 101 -4.74 -0.22 -4.27
N ASP A 102 -4.91 0.04 -5.56
CA ASP A 102 -3.85 -0.13 -6.55
C ASP A 102 -2.64 0.78 -6.26
N TYR A 103 -2.89 2.02 -5.83
CA TYR A 103 -1.81 2.91 -5.40
C TYR A 103 -1.03 2.34 -4.21
N LEU A 104 -1.71 1.86 -3.17
CA LEU A 104 -1.08 1.34 -1.96
C LEU A 104 -0.37 0.01 -2.21
N LEU A 105 -1.00 -0.92 -2.93
CA LEU A 105 -0.41 -2.22 -3.30
C LEU A 105 0.81 -2.07 -4.22
N GLY A 106 0.90 -0.99 -5.01
CA GLY A 106 2.09 -0.68 -5.79
C GLY A 106 3.27 -0.13 -4.97
N ILE A 107 3.13 0.04 -3.65
CA ILE A 107 4.19 0.55 -2.78
C ILE A 107 4.92 -0.63 -2.14
N PRO A 108 6.24 -0.80 -2.37
CA PRO A 108 7.01 -1.89 -1.78
C PRO A 108 7.14 -1.72 -0.27
N ASN A 109 7.11 -2.83 0.49
CA ASN A 109 7.16 -2.84 1.95
C ASN A 109 6.04 -2.00 2.58
N LEU A 110 4.85 -2.04 1.99
CA LEU A 110 3.68 -1.27 2.46
C LEU A 110 3.42 -1.52 3.95
N ALA A 111 3.57 -2.77 4.40
CA ALA A 111 3.33 -3.14 5.78
C ALA A 111 4.26 -2.40 6.75
N ASP A 112 5.56 -2.31 6.42
CA ASP A 112 6.54 -1.65 7.26
C ASP A 112 6.34 -0.13 7.25
N LEU A 113 6.02 0.47 6.09
CA LEU A 113 5.69 1.91 6.02
C LEU A 113 4.46 2.28 6.85
N LEU A 114 3.41 1.45 6.82
CA LEU A 114 2.23 1.67 7.65
C LEU A 114 2.56 1.56 9.15
N ASP A 115 3.37 0.58 9.54
CA ASP A 115 3.79 0.38 10.93
C ASP A 115 4.68 1.53 11.43
N GLU A 116 5.66 1.95 10.62
CA GLU A 116 6.52 3.11 10.89
C GLU A 116 5.72 4.41 11.00
N GLY A 117 4.75 4.62 10.09
CA GLY A 117 3.85 5.78 10.12
C GLY A 117 3.01 5.83 11.40
N LEU A 118 2.45 4.69 11.82
CA LEU A 118 1.75 4.59 13.09
C LEU A 118 2.69 4.88 14.28
N ALA A 119 3.89 4.31 14.28
CA ALA A 119 4.88 4.51 15.33
C ALA A 119 5.28 5.98 15.46
N ALA A 120 5.49 6.68 14.33
CA ALA A 120 5.76 8.12 14.29
C ALA A 120 4.60 8.95 14.89
N LEU A 121 3.36 8.49 14.71
CA LEU A 121 2.16 9.09 15.31
C LEU A 121 1.93 8.67 16.77
N GLY A 122 2.85 7.90 17.37
CA GLY A 122 2.75 7.42 18.75
C GLY A 122 1.71 6.30 18.94
N ARG A 123 1.44 5.53 17.88
CA ARG A 123 0.52 4.39 17.87
C ARG A 123 1.29 3.11 17.50
N SER A 124 0.79 1.95 17.88
CA SER A 124 1.37 0.66 17.48
C SER A 124 0.32 -0.43 17.50
N CYS A 125 0.52 -1.44 16.67
CA CYS A 125 -0.28 -2.66 16.62
C CYS A 125 0.30 -3.68 17.62
N ALA A 126 -0.07 -3.56 18.90
CA ALA A 126 0.42 -4.43 19.98
C ALA A 126 -0.66 -5.44 20.42
#